data_AF-C6TC12-F1
#
_entry.id   AF-C6TC12-F1
#
_cell.length_a   1.000
_cell.length_b   1.000
_cell.length_c   1.000
_cell.angle_alpha   90.00
_cell.angle_beta   90.00
_cell.angle_gamma   90.00
#
_symmetry.space_group_name_H-M   'P 1'
#
loop_
_entity.id
_entity.type
_entity.pdbx_description
1 polymer ?
#
loop_
_entity_poly.entity_id
_entity_poly.type
_entity_poly.pdbx_seq_one_letter_code
_entity_poly.pdbx_strand_id
1 'polypeptide(L)'
;MGFLPFPQLSPVHASKEPEKSIQEIAQGLIGSIMSVKVILADEDNKKLIFSEKEAAWSKYSKQVNVGDIFEVRVGYVEDYGAFVHLRFPDGLYHLTGLIHVSEVSWDLIQMSEIS
;
A
#
# COMPACT_ATOMS: atom_id res chain seq x y z
N MET A 1 22.11 5.85 -12.52
CA MET A 1 21.58 4.59 -11.93
C MET A 1 20.26 4.91 -11.25
N GLY A 2 19.31 3.98 -11.19
CA GLY A 2 18.01 4.23 -10.59
C GLY A 2 17.74 3.38 -9.36
N PHE A 3 16.96 3.91 -8.42
CA PHE A 3 16.64 3.26 -7.16
C PHE A 3 15.13 3.28 -6.91
N LEU A 4 14.60 2.17 -6.39
CA LEU A 4 13.22 2.07 -5.92
C LEU A 4 13.26 1.91 -4.40
N PRO A 5 12.91 2.96 -3.64
CA PRO A 5 12.87 2.91 -2.18
C PRO A 5 11.79 1.94 -1.69
N PHE A 6 12.06 1.18 -0.62
CA PHE A 6 11.07 0.27 -0.04
C PHE A 6 9.69 0.92 0.23
N PRO A 7 9.60 2.16 0.78
CA PRO A 7 8.30 2.83 0.96
C PRO A 7 7.52 3.11 -0.33
N GLN A 8 8.18 3.00 -1.48
CA GLN A 8 7.61 3.19 -2.82
C GLN A 8 7.25 1.85 -3.51
N LEU A 9 7.53 0.70 -2.87
CA LEU A 9 7.02 -0.60 -3.30
C LEU A 9 5.51 -0.70 -3.05
N SER A 10 4.83 -1.43 -3.92
CA SER A 10 3.42 -1.74 -3.78
C SER A 10 3.17 -2.59 -2.53
N PRO A 11 2.07 -2.34 -1.79
CA PRO A 11 1.73 -3.15 -0.63
C PRO A 11 1.35 -4.59 -0.99
N VAL A 12 1.16 -4.93 -2.27
CA VAL A 12 0.97 -6.31 -2.75
C VAL A 12 2.05 -7.24 -2.21
N HIS A 13 3.32 -6.80 -2.21
CA HIS A 13 4.45 -7.67 -1.83
C HIS A 13 4.42 -7.98 -0.34
N ALA A 14 4.34 -6.96 0.51
CA ALA A 14 4.26 -7.11 1.96
C ALA A 14 2.95 -7.78 2.41
N SER A 15 1.84 -7.58 1.67
CA SER A 15 0.54 -8.17 2.01
C SER A 15 0.44 -9.66 1.66
N LYS A 16 1.29 -10.18 0.77
CA LYS A 16 1.33 -11.62 0.48
C LYS A 16 2.08 -12.41 1.53
N GLU A 17 3.16 -11.85 2.06
CA GLU A 17 4.11 -12.55 2.94
C GLU A 17 4.54 -11.63 4.10
N PRO A 18 3.64 -11.36 5.06
CA PRO A 18 3.85 -10.33 6.09
C PRO A 18 4.95 -10.68 7.12
N GLU A 19 5.30 -11.95 7.23
CA GLU A 19 6.37 -12.45 8.09
C GLU A 19 7.78 -12.27 7.48
N LYS A 20 7.90 -11.94 6.19
CA LYS A 20 9.19 -11.79 5.53
C LYS A 20 9.84 -10.44 5.84
N SER A 21 11.17 -10.47 5.99
CA SER A 21 11.97 -9.27 6.05
C SER A 21 11.96 -8.52 4.71
N ILE A 22 12.29 -7.23 4.76
CA ILE A 22 12.44 -6.39 3.57
C ILE A 22 13.47 -6.97 2.60
N GLN A 23 14.54 -7.56 3.14
CA GLN A 23 15.60 -8.18 2.36
C GLN A 23 15.09 -9.42 1.61
N GLU A 24 14.30 -10.27 2.25
CA GLU A 24 13.71 -11.46 1.62
C GLU A 24 12.69 -11.08 0.55
N ILE A 25 11.86 -10.06 0.80
CA ILE A 25 10.95 -9.51 -0.21
C ILE A 25 11.75 -9.00 -1.41
N ALA A 26 12.81 -8.21 -1.18
CA ALA A 26 13.64 -7.66 -2.26
C ALA A 26 14.36 -8.75 -3.06
N GLN A 27 14.82 -9.82 -2.42
CA GLN A 27 15.40 -10.98 -3.10
C GLN A 27 14.38 -11.69 -3.98
N GLY A 28 13.13 -11.84 -3.50
CA GLY A 28 12.04 -12.42 -4.29
C GLY A 28 11.64 -11.62 -5.53
N LEU A 29 11.97 -10.32 -5.56
CA LEU A 29 11.70 -9.45 -6.73
C LEU A 29 12.75 -9.58 -7.84
N ILE A 30 13.88 -10.24 -7.59
CA ILE A 30 14.92 -10.41 -8.61
C ILE A 30 14.35 -11.18 -9.82
N GLY A 31 14.47 -10.58 -11.00
CA GLY A 31 13.93 -11.13 -12.26
C GLY A 31 12.45 -10.87 -12.50
N SER A 32 11.74 -10.24 -11.57
CA SER A 32 10.34 -9.86 -11.76
C SER A 32 10.20 -8.68 -12.72
N ILE A 33 9.18 -8.72 -13.57
CA ILE A 33 8.77 -7.58 -14.40
C ILE A 33 7.72 -6.79 -13.62
N MET A 34 8.00 -5.53 -13.34
CA MET A 34 7.11 -4.65 -12.58
C MET A 34 6.95 -3.29 -13.26
N SER A 35 5.76 -2.71 -13.12
CA SER A 35 5.49 -1.35 -13.60
C SER A 35 5.90 -0.34 -12.54
N VAL A 36 6.70 0.65 -12.93
CA VAL A 36 7.16 1.71 -12.04
C VAL A 36 7.01 3.08 -12.71
N LYS A 37 6.80 4.12 -11.90
CA LYS A 37 6.79 5.51 -12.35
C LYS A 37 8.07 6.20 -11.89
N VAL A 38 8.68 7.02 -12.75
CA VAL A 38 9.77 7.92 -12.33
C VAL A 38 9.15 9.03 -11.48
N ILE A 39 9.59 9.14 -10.22
CA ILE A 39 9.13 10.19 -9.29
C ILE A 39 10.18 11.27 -9.05
N LEU A 40 11.45 10.98 -9.38
CA LEU A 40 12.52 11.97 -9.39
C LEU A 40 13.52 11.61 -10.49
N ALA A 41 13.88 12.61 -11.29
CA ALA A 41 14.98 12.54 -12.23
C ALA A 41 15.90 13.73 -12.00
N ASP A 42 17.14 13.43 -11.63
CA ASP A 42 18.19 14.40 -11.32
C ASP A 42 19.41 14.04 -12.17
N GLU A 43 19.61 14.81 -13.23
CA GLU A 43 20.64 14.57 -14.23
C GLU A 43 22.04 14.88 -13.69
N ASP A 44 22.16 15.99 -12.93
CA ASP A 44 23.42 16.44 -12.33
C ASP A 44 24.01 15.34 -11.43
N ASN A 45 23.16 14.69 -10.64
CA ASN A 45 23.56 13.59 -9.75
C ASN A 45 23.38 12.20 -10.38
N LYS A 46 23.01 12.10 -11.66
CA LYS A 46 22.76 10.85 -12.40
C LYS A 46 21.83 9.88 -11.66
N LYS A 47 20.80 10.43 -11.01
CA LYS A 47 19.91 9.74 -10.08
C LYS A 47 18.49 9.67 -10.61
N LEU A 48 17.93 8.47 -10.61
CA LEU A 48 16.50 8.23 -10.83
C LEU A 48 15.89 7.60 -9.58
N ILE A 49 14.72 8.07 -9.16
CA ILE A 49 13.92 7.41 -8.13
C ILE A 49 12.61 6.94 -8.75
N PHE A 50 12.28 5.68 -8.49
CA PHE A 50 11.08 5.04 -9.00
C PHE A 50 10.05 4.80 -7.89
N SER A 51 8.79 4.69 -8.29
CA SER A 51 7.69 4.27 -7.43
C SER A 51 6.74 3.30 -8.12
N GLU A 52 6.56 2.14 -7.50
CA GLU A 52 5.54 1.18 -7.90
C GLU A 52 4.15 1.63 -7.42
N LYS A 53 4.07 2.25 -6.23
CA LYS A 53 2.80 2.80 -5.69
C LYS A 53 2.19 3.84 -6.62
N GLU A 54 2.99 4.73 -7.16
CA GLU A 54 2.52 5.75 -8.10
C GLU A 54 2.08 5.18 -9.46
N ALA A 55 2.75 4.12 -9.92
CA ALA A 55 2.33 3.39 -11.11
C ALA A 55 0.99 2.68 -10.86
N ALA A 56 0.85 2.03 -9.70
CA ALA A 56 -0.40 1.40 -9.27
C ALA A 56 -1.52 2.43 -9.13
N TRP A 57 -1.27 3.58 -8.49
CA TRP A 57 -2.22 4.68 -8.40
C TRP A 57 -2.77 5.08 -9.77
N SER A 58 -1.90 5.29 -10.75
CA SER A 58 -2.28 5.69 -12.11
C SER A 58 -3.20 4.67 -12.81
N LYS A 59 -3.07 3.38 -12.46
CA LYS A 59 -3.84 2.27 -13.05
C LYS A 59 -5.15 1.97 -12.29
N TYR A 60 -5.10 1.96 -10.96
CA TYR A 60 -6.20 1.45 -10.13
C TYR A 60 -7.08 2.55 -9.54
N SER A 61 -6.62 3.79 -9.42
CA SER A 61 -7.47 4.91 -8.91
C SER A 61 -8.73 5.11 -9.75
N LYS A 62 -8.64 4.88 -11.07
CA LYS A 62 -9.77 4.98 -12.00
C LYS A 62 -10.84 3.89 -11.80
N GLN A 63 -10.56 2.88 -11.00
CA GLN A 63 -11.48 1.78 -10.68
C GLN A 63 -12.17 1.98 -9.34
N VAL A 64 -11.90 3.09 -8.65
CA VAL A 64 -12.48 3.44 -7.35
C VAL A 64 -13.47 4.57 -7.55
N ASN A 65 -14.71 4.38 -7.10
CA ASN A 65 -15.78 5.35 -7.13
C ASN A 65 -16.24 5.72 -5.73
N VAL A 66 -16.86 6.91 -5.60
CA VAL A 66 -17.49 7.32 -4.35
C VAL A 66 -18.64 6.36 -4.03
N GLY A 67 -18.65 5.85 -2.79
CA GLY A 67 -19.64 4.89 -2.30
C GLY A 67 -19.21 3.43 -2.42
N ASP A 68 -18.07 3.14 -3.06
CA ASP A 68 -17.53 1.79 -3.11
C ASP A 68 -17.15 1.29 -1.70
N ILE A 69 -17.42 0.01 -1.43
CA ILE A 69 -17.05 -0.67 -0.20
C ILE A 69 -15.91 -1.63 -0.49
N PHE A 70 -14.79 -1.47 0.22
CA PHE A 70 -13.60 -2.31 0.07
C PHE A 70 -13.36 -3.17 1.32
N GLU A 71 -13.02 -4.44 1.12
CA GLU A 71 -12.27 -5.18 2.12
C GLU A 71 -10.86 -4.59 2.18
N VAL A 72 -10.34 -4.35 3.38
CA VAL A 72 -9.03 -3.75 3.56
C VAL A 72 -8.17 -4.55 4.51
N ARG A 73 -6.85 -4.49 4.30
CA ARG A 73 -5.86 -4.95 5.26
C ARG A 73 -5.26 -3.74 5.96
N VAL A 74 -5.29 -3.71 7.30
CA VAL A 74 -4.55 -2.72 8.07
C VAL A 74 -3.06 -3.02 7.93
N GLY A 75 -2.30 -2.08 7.37
CA GLY A 75 -0.86 -2.20 7.17
C GLY A 75 -0.10 -1.82 8.44
N TYR A 76 -0.31 -0.59 8.90
CA TYR A 76 0.27 -0.07 10.14
C TYR A 76 -0.61 1.05 10.71
N VAL A 77 -0.47 1.27 12.02
CA VAL A 77 -1.21 2.28 12.77
C VAL A 77 -0.20 3.28 13.33
N GLU A 78 -0.55 4.54 13.22
CA GLU A 78 0.16 5.69 13.77
C GLU A 78 -0.79 6.43 14.72
N ASP A 79 -0.25 7.33 15.55
CA ASP A 79 -1.06 8.09 16.53
C ASP A 79 -2.18 8.92 15.88
N TYR A 80 -2.03 9.29 14.60
CA TYR A 80 -3.00 10.10 13.86
C TYR A 80 -3.93 9.28 12.95
N GLY A 81 -3.74 7.97 12.84
CA GLY A 81 -4.59 7.15 11.96
C GLY A 81 -4.02 5.79 11.57
N ALA A 82 -4.76 5.08 10.74
CA ALA A 82 -4.38 3.77 10.24
C ALA A 82 -4.20 3.79 8.71
N PHE A 83 -3.09 3.24 8.23
CA PHE A 83 -2.88 3.00 6.81
C PHE A 83 -3.47 1.65 6.44
N VAL A 84 -4.39 1.67 5.48
CA VAL A 84 -5.13 0.49 5.03
C VAL A 84 -4.86 0.22 3.56
N HIS A 85 -4.72 -1.04 3.18
CA HIS A 85 -4.53 -1.46 1.80
C HIS A 85 -5.82 -2.03 1.25
N LEU A 86 -6.28 -1.51 0.12
CA LEU A 86 -7.57 -1.83 -0.47
C LEU A 86 -7.46 -3.11 -1.29
N ARG A 87 -8.29 -4.12 -0.99
CA ARG A 87 -8.32 -5.38 -1.73
C ARG A 87 -9.17 -5.23 -2.99
N PHE A 88 -8.57 -5.51 -4.15
CA PHE A 88 -9.23 -5.45 -5.46
C PHE A 88 -9.81 -6.82 -5.86
N PRO A 89 -10.65 -6.90 -6.91
CA PRO A 89 -11.27 -8.15 -7.36
C PRO A 89 -10.29 -9.27 -7.74
N ASP A 90 -9.03 -8.93 -8.06
CA ASP A 90 -7.95 -9.90 -8.31
C ASP A 90 -7.37 -10.49 -7.02
N GLY A 91 -7.90 -10.10 -5.86
CA GLY A 91 -7.47 -10.52 -4.54
C GLY A 91 -6.20 -9.81 -4.04
N LEU A 92 -5.68 -8.82 -4.77
CA LEU A 92 -4.45 -8.11 -4.45
C LEU A 92 -4.72 -6.70 -3.90
N TYR A 93 -3.68 -6.12 -3.32
CA TYR A 93 -3.74 -4.84 -2.64
C TYR A 93 -2.96 -3.77 -3.40
N HIS A 94 -3.63 -2.96 -4.23
CA HIS A 94 -2.94 -2.03 -5.13
C HIS A 94 -2.85 -0.59 -4.61
N LEU A 95 -3.85 -0.17 -3.84
CA LEU A 95 -3.95 1.20 -3.33
C LEU A 95 -3.88 1.21 -1.81
N THR A 96 -3.36 2.31 -1.26
CA THR A 96 -3.31 2.56 0.19
C THR A 96 -4.17 3.77 0.51
N GLY A 97 -5.07 3.62 1.48
CA GLY A 97 -5.83 4.71 2.09
C GLY A 97 -5.30 5.04 3.49
N LEU A 98 -5.70 6.20 4.00
CA LEU A 98 -5.49 6.62 5.38
C LEU A 98 -6.85 6.82 6.02
N ILE A 99 -7.09 6.15 7.15
CA ILE A 99 -8.22 6.42 8.02
C ILE A 99 -7.70 7.32 9.14
N HIS A 100 -8.15 8.56 9.18
CA HIS A 100 -7.76 9.48 10.25
C HIS A 100 -8.41 9.06 11.57
N VAL A 101 -7.73 9.25 12.70
CA VAL A 101 -8.20 8.81 14.02
C VAL A 101 -9.56 9.41 14.42
N SER A 102 -9.91 10.61 13.92
CA SER A 102 -11.24 11.21 14.14
C SER A 102 -12.39 10.46 13.49
N GLU A 103 -12.10 9.68 12.45
CA GLU A 103 -13.09 8.92 11.68
C GLU A 103 -13.34 7.53 12.29
N VAL A 104 -12.53 7.12 13.27
CA VAL A 104 -12.69 5.87 14.01
C VAL A 104 -13.53 6.18 15.24
N SER A 105 -14.81 5.79 15.24
CA SER A 105 -15.66 5.96 16.40
C SER A 105 -15.20 5.05 17.53
N TRP A 106 -14.76 5.63 18.65
CA TRP A 106 -14.45 4.93 19.91
C TRP A 106 -15.70 4.50 20.69
N ASP A 107 -16.80 4.23 20.01
CA ASP A 107 -17.91 3.52 20.62
C ASP A 107 -17.49 2.06 20.73
N LEU A 108 -16.89 1.73 21.86
CA LEU A 108 -16.85 0.37 22.38
C LEU A 108 -18.27 -0.16 22.28
N ILE A 109 -18.54 -0.96 21.24
CA ILE A 109 -19.72 -1.82 21.24
C ILE A 109 -19.45 -2.77 22.41
N GLN A 110 -20.02 -2.42 23.56
CA GLN A 110 -20.27 -3.37 24.63
C GLN A 110 -21.08 -4.47 23.96
N MET A 111 -20.38 -5.53 23.56
CA MET A 111 -21.01 -6.73 23.05
C MET A 111 -21.74 -7.30 24.24
N SER A 112 -22.99 -6.86 24.42
CA SER A 112 -23.89 -7.42 25.40
C SER A 112 -23.91 -8.92 25.16
N GLU A 113 -23.47 -9.66 26.18
CA GLU A 113 -23.47 -11.11 26.21
C GLU A 113 -24.79 -11.62 25.64
N ILE A 114 -24.69 -12.39 24.57
CA ILE A 114 -25.85 -13.07 24.00
C ILE A 114 -26.15 -14.22 24.97
N SER A 115 -27.25 -14.09 25.71
CA SER A 115 -27.82 -15.13 26.59
C SER A 115 -28.29 -16.35 25.83
#